data_AF-A0AAW0FC89-F1
#
_entry.id   AF-A0AAW0FC89-F1
#
_cell.length_a   1.000
_cell.length_b   1.000
_cell.length_c   1.000
_cell.angle_alpha   90.00
_cell.angle_beta   90.00
_cell.angle_gamma   90.00
#
_symmetry.space_group_name_H-M   'P 1'
#
loop_
_entity.id
_entity.type
_entity.pdbx_description
1 polymer ?
#
loop_
_entity_poly.entity_id
_entity_poly.type
_entity_poly.pdbx_seq_one_letter_code
_entity_poly.pdbx_strand_id
1 'polypeptide(L)'
;MNNLANLYGDESKKQQQQQQQQQQQQQQQQQQQQQPVTPIEEDEDAYSPKEDEDDYEPQLNTPEPTEAPVQLPVQPAPLAQPPLQVRAPLPYGALPPNPTNTIHNGVSIAPYALPSLNNDVSSRIPVDHLAKNNLYALLGTKHLSPNYRSHKVGNDYQTTIMVGDIVLGVAYDTNKKIASQKAAMNALSNKHGLQQLGLDA
;
A
#
# COMPACT_ATOMS: atom_id res chain seq x y z
N MET A 1 77.99 18.39 39.83
CA MET A 1 77.58 18.57 38.43
C MET A 1 77.53 17.20 37.78
N ASN A 2 76.34 16.74 37.39
CA ASN A 2 76.01 15.59 36.50
C ASN A 2 74.81 14.82 37.04
N ASN A 3 73.60 15.29 36.70
CA ASN A 3 72.38 14.49 36.73
C ASN A 3 71.30 15.15 35.84
N LEU A 4 71.65 15.47 34.59
CA LEU A 4 70.73 16.09 33.63
C LEU A 4 70.68 15.36 32.27
N ALA A 5 71.08 14.08 32.21
CA ALA A 5 71.16 13.30 30.97
C ALA A 5 70.18 12.12 30.88
N ASN A 6 69.56 11.69 31.98
CA ASN A 6 68.75 10.47 32.01
C ASN A 6 67.23 10.68 31.87
N LEU A 7 66.75 11.92 31.75
CA LEU A 7 65.31 12.20 31.63
C LEU A 7 64.85 12.35 30.16
N TYR A 8 65.73 12.79 29.25
CA TYR A 8 65.38 13.01 27.83
C TYR A 8 65.42 11.74 26.95
N GLY A 9 66.05 10.67 27.44
CA GLY A 9 66.14 9.40 26.71
C GLY A 9 64.89 8.52 26.82
N ASP A 10 64.09 8.69 27.86
CA ASP A 10 62.90 7.88 28.13
C ASP A 10 61.70 8.39 27.31
N GLU A 11 61.48 9.70 27.29
CA GLU A 11 60.39 10.31 26.51
C GLU A 11 60.56 10.12 25.00
N SER A 12 61.80 10.21 24.49
CA SER A 12 62.10 9.98 23.07
C SER A 12 61.78 8.55 22.64
N LYS A 13 62.09 7.55 23.49
CA LYS A 13 61.78 6.14 23.21
C LYS A 13 60.27 5.88 23.29
N LYS A 14 59.59 6.50 24.25
CA LYS A 14 58.14 6.39 24.42
C LYS A 14 57.38 7.01 23.26
N GLN A 15 57.85 8.16 22.77
CA GLN A 15 57.27 8.84 21.61
C GLN A 15 57.52 8.06 20.31
N GLN A 16 58.72 7.49 20.14
CA GLN A 16 59.02 6.61 19.00
C GLN A 16 58.18 5.33 19.03
N GLN A 17 57.98 4.73 20.21
CA GLN A 17 57.13 3.54 20.36
C GLN A 17 55.65 3.85 20.08
N GLN A 18 55.16 5.01 20.52
CA GLN A 18 53.78 5.45 20.24
C GLN A 18 53.56 5.70 18.75
N GLN A 19 54.53 6.30 18.07
CA GLN A 19 54.46 6.54 16.63
C GLN A 19 54.51 5.22 15.83
N GLN A 20 55.32 4.27 16.26
CA GLN A 20 55.38 2.94 15.65
C GLN A 20 54.07 2.16 15.84
N GLN A 21 53.43 2.29 17.01
CA GLN A 21 52.14 1.67 17.29
C GLN A 21 50.99 2.28 16.45
N GLN A 22 51.01 3.60 16.21
CA GLN A 22 50.06 4.26 15.30
C GLN A 22 50.23 3.80 13.84
N GLN A 23 51.46 3.66 13.35
CA GLN A 23 51.70 3.13 12.00
C GLN A 23 51.19 1.69 11.85
N GLN A 24 51.37 0.86 12.88
CA GLN A 24 50.91 -0.52 12.86
C GLN A 24 49.38 -0.63 12.83
N GLN A 25 48.66 0.25 13.55
CA GLN A 25 47.19 0.33 13.46
C GLN A 25 46.71 0.79 12.08
N GLN A 26 47.38 1.75 11.45
CA GLN A 26 47.02 2.20 10.09
C GLN A 26 47.22 1.09 9.04
N GLN A 27 48.27 0.28 9.15
CA GLN A 27 48.46 -0.87 8.26
C GLN A 27 47.40 -1.96 8.46
N GLN A 28 46.97 -2.23 9.69
CA GLN A 28 45.89 -3.19 9.93
C GLN A 28 44.54 -2.72 9.37
N GLN A 29 44.24 -1.42 9.42
CA GLN A 29 43.02 -0.87 8.81
C GLN A 29 43.03 -0.96 7.27
N GLN A 30 44.20 -0.82 6.63
CA GLN A 30 44.32 -0.99 5.18
C GLN A 30 44.21 -2.45 4.72
N GLN A 31 44.60 -3.42 5.56
CA GLN A 31 44.43 -4.84 5.24
C GLN A 31 42.96 -5.29 5.38
N GLN A 32 42.19 -4.73 6.32
CA GLN A 32 40.75 -5.05 6.43
C GLN A 32 39.92 -4.56 5.24
N GLN A 33 40.38 -3.53 4.52
CA GLN A 33 39.74 -3.05 3.29
C GLN A 33 40.11 -3.87 2.04
N GLN A 34 41.09 -4.78 2.14
CA GLN A 34 41.52 -5.66 1.05
C GLN A 34 41.02 -7.09 1.23
N GLN A 35 39.90 -7.31 1.95
CA GLN A 35 39.24 -8.59 1.80
C GLN A 35 38.93 -8.78 0.31
N PRO A 36 39.43 -9.85 -0.33
CA PRO A 36 38.95 -10.19 -1.65
C PRO A 36 37.45 -10.33 -1.50
N VAL A 37 36.70 -9.54 -2.28
CA VAL A 37 35.34 -9.91 -2.62
C VAL A 37 35.45 -11.33 -3.15
N THR A 38 35.10 -12.30 -2.31
CA THR A 38 34.73 -13.61 -2.81
C THR A 38 33.70 -13.32 -3.90
N PRO A 39 33.83 -13.90 -5.11
CA PRO A 39 32.66 -14.04 -5.95
C PRO A 39 31.69 -14.83 -5.09
N ILE A 40 30.78 -14.10 -4.45
CA ILE A 40 29.50 -14.67 -4.11
C ILE A 40 29.02 -15.11 -5.50
N GLU A 41 28.94 -16.42 -5.72
CA GLU A 41 28.06 -16.95 -6.74
C GLU A 41 26.67 -16.48 -6.31
N GLU A 42 26.38 -15.23 -6.68
CA GLU A 42 25.05 -14.68 -6.68
C GLU A 42 24.38 -15.46 -7.80
N ASP A 43 23.67 -16.53 -7.41
CA ASP A 43 22.46 -16.92 -8.12
C ASP A 43 21.54 -15.69 -8.11
N GLU A 44 21.87 -14.73 -8.98
CA GLU A 44 21.06 -13.59 -9.35
C GLU A 44 19.93 -14.10 -10.24
N ASP A 45 19.00 -14.82 -9.61
CA ASP A 45 17.59 -14.54 -9.91
C ASP A 45 17.24 -13.19 -9.25
N ALA A 46 17.96 -12.16 -9.68
CA ALA A 46 17.62 -10.76 -9.48
C ALA A 46 16.30 -10.55 -10.20
N TYR A 47 15.20 -10.73 -9.47
CA TYR A 47 13.94 -10.12 -9.81
C TYR A 47 14.17 -8.62 -9.78
N SER A 48 14.64 -8.09 -10.91
CA SER A 48 14.55 -6.68 -11.26
C SER A 48 13.06 -6.41 -11.37
N PRO A 49 12.43 -5.71 -10.42
CA PRO A 49 11.13 -5.14 -10.70
C PRO A 49 11.47 -4.08 -11.75
N LYS A 50 11.22 -4.40 -13.02
CA LYS A 50 11.25 -3.38 -14.06
C LYS A 50 10.31 -2.29 -13.56
N GLU A 51 10.87 -1.12 -13.28
CA GLU A 51 10.12 0.12 -13.25
C GLU A 51 9.72 0.41 -14.70
N ASP A 52 8.87 -0.46 -15.25
CA ASP A 52 8.10 -0.16 -16.44
C ASP A 52 7.00 0.78 -15.94
N GLU A 53 7.27 2.08 -16.02
CA GLU A 53 6.25 3.11 -16.12
C GLU A 53 5.47 2.89 -17.43
N ASP A 54 4.76 1.78 -17.54
CA ASP A 54 3.85 1.52 -18.63
C ASP A 54 2.42 1.67 -18.11
N ASP A 55 1.88 2.83 -18.49
CA ASP A 55 0.50 3.14 -18.79
C ASP A 55 -0.27 1.90 -19.30
N TYR A 56 -0.72 1.04 -18.38
CA TYR A 56 -1.46 -0.17 -18.73
C TYR A 56 -2.92 0.19 -18.91
N GLU A 57 -3.27 0.71 -20.10
CA GLU A 57 -4.65 0.72 -20.59
C GLU A 57 -5.08 -0.73 -20.88
N PRO A 58 -6.11 -1.29 -20.21
CA PRO A 58 -6.69 -2.55 -20.66
C PRO A 58 -7.49 -2.28 -21.94
N GLN A 59 -7.00 -2.78 -23.08
CA GLN A 59 -7.75 -2.78 -24.33
C GLN A 59 -9.04 -3.59 -24.16
N LEU A 60 -10.19 -2.90 -24.30
CA LEU A 60 -11.51 -3.53 -24.41
C LEU A 60 -11.55 -4.35 -25.71
N ASN A 61 -11.44 -5.68 -25.59
CA ASN A 61 -11.87 -6.58 -26.65
C ASN A 61 -13.41 -6.58 -26.73
N THR A 62 -13.96 -5.79 -27.64
CA THR A 62 -15.34 -5.94 -28.13
C THR A 62 -15.39 -7.05 -29.18
N PRO A 63 -16.10 -8.16 -28.96
CA PRO A 63 -16.59 -8.96 -30.07
C PRO A 63 -17.86 -8.28 -30.63
N GLU A 64 -17.72 -7.80 -31.86
CA GLU A 64 -18.79 -7.40 -32.77
C GLU A 64 -19.70 -8.60 -33.10
N PRO A 65 -21.03 -8.45 -33.07
CA PRO A 65 -21.90 -9.29 -33.88
C PRO A 65 -22.48 -8.47 -35.03
N THR A 66 -21.94 -8.73 -36.21
CA THR A 66 -22.58 -8.54 -37.50
C THR A 66 -23.92 -9.28 -37.52
N GLU A 67 -25.04 -8.59 -37.77
CA GLU A 67 -26.11 -9.05 -38.68
C GLU A 67 -27.24 -8.01 -38.89
N ALA A 68 -27.35 -7.58 -40.15
CA ALA A 68 -28.47 -7.10 -40.98
C ALA A 68 -29.78 -6.47 -40.41
N PRO A 69 -30.42 -5.54 -41.17
CA PRO A 69 -31.64 -4.84 -40.75
C PRO A 69 -32.89 -5.70 -41.04
N VAL A 70 -33.68 -6.00 -40.01
CA VAL A 70 -34.99 -6.65 -40.17
C VAL A 70 -36.11 -5.68 -39.81
N GLN A 71 -37.02 -5.56 -40.78
CA GLN A 71 -38.10 -4.59 -40.90
C GLN A 71 -39.18 -4.76 -39.82
N LEU A 72 -39.74 -3.64 -39.35
CA LEU A 72 -40.89 -3.55 -38.45
C LEU A 72 -42.16 -4.11 -39.12
N PRO A 73 -42.87 -5.09 -38.54
CA PRO A 73 -44.29 -5.25 -38.78
C PRO A 73 -45.08 -4.36 -37.82
N VAL A 74 -45.79 -3.39 -38.41
CA VAL A 74 -46.88 -2.62 -37.80
C VAL A 74 -47.93 -3.57 -37.21
N GLN A 75 -48.09 -3.55 -35.88
CA GLN A 75 -49.22 -4.19 -35.20
C GLN A 75 -50.30 -3.14 -34.88
N PRO A 76 -51.59 -3.37 -35.19
CA PRO A 76 -52.69 -2.57 -34.67
C PRO A 76 -53.08 -3.06 -33.24
N ALA A 77 -53.24 -2.12 -32.31
CA ALA A 77 -53.83 -2.34 -30.97
C ALA A 77 -55.39 -2.29 -31.05
N PRO A 78 -56.20 -2.53 -29.98
CA PRO A 78 -55.89 -2.88 -28.57
C PRO A 78 -56.82 -3.97 -27.94
N LEU A 79 -56.48 -4.47 -26.73
CA LEU A 79 -57.50 -4.94 -25.76
C LEU A 79 -57.17 -4.39 -24.37
N ALA A 80 -58.22 -3.90 -23.72
CA ALA A 80 -58.27 -3.03 -22.54
C ALA A 80 -57.37 -3.43 -21.36
N GLN A 81 -56.55 -2.49 -20.90
CA GLN A 81 -55.97 -2.51 -19.55
C GLN A 81 -56.91 -1.76 -18.59
N PRO A 82 -57.09 -2.21 -17.33
CA PRO A 82 -57.83 -1.45 -16.32
C PRO A 82 -57.13 -0.11 -16.04
N PRO A 83 -57.87 0.95 -15.68
CA PRO A 83 -57.31 2.29 -15.54
C PRO A 83 -56.23 2.30 -14.45
N LEU A 84 -54.99 2.58 -14.86
CA LEU A 84 -53.94 2.99 -13.93
C LEU A 84 -54.42 4.24 -13.22
N GLN A 85 -54.43 4.21 -11.89
CA GLN A 85 -54.71 5.41 -11.11
C GLN A 85 -53.69 6.48 -11.49
N VAL A 86 -54.17 7.52 -12.17
CA VAL A 86 -53.41 8.70 -12.53
C VAL A 86 -53.03 9.39 -11.21
N ARG A 87 -51.85 9.08 -10.67
CA ARG A 87 -51.24 9.91 -9.63
C ARG A 87 -50.85 11.21 -10.32
N ALA A 88 -51.50 12.30 -9.92
CA ALA A 88 -51.20 13.63 -10.44
C ALA A 88 -49.68 13.88 -10.31
N PRO A 89 -49.02 14.43 -11.35
CA PRO A 89 -47.63 14.82 -11.24
C PRO A 89 -47.51 15.93 -10.19
N LEU A 90 -46.63 15.71 -9.21
CA LEU A 90 -46.30 16.73 -8.21
C LEU A 90 -45.72 17.96 -8.94
N PRO A 91 -46.06 19.20 -8.53
CA PRO A 91 -45.49 20.39 -9.14
C PRO A 91 -43.96 20.36 -9.02
N TYR A 92 -43.28 20.63 -10.14
CA TYR A 92 -41.83 20.78 -10.20
C TYR A 92 -41.42 21.89 -9.21
N GLY A 93 -40.79 21.49 -8.10
CA GLY A 93 -40.42 22.38 -7.00
C GLY A 93 -40.68 21.80 -5.59
N ALA A 94 -41.40 20.69 -5.46
CA ALA A 94 -41.55 20.02 -4.17
C ALA A 94 -40.24 19.30 -3.78
N LEU A 95 -39.52 19.85 -2.79
CA LEU A 95 -38.42 19.15 -2.11
C LEU A 95 -38.94 17.79 -1.58
N PRO A 96 -38.17 16.69 -1.72
CA PRO A 96 -38.56 15.43 -1.10
C PRO A 96 -38.72 15.62 0.42
N PRO A 97 -39.66 14.91 1.07
CA PRO A 97 -39.77 14.98 2.53
C PRO A 97 -38.44 14.58 3.14
N ASN A 98 -37.81 15.54 3.84
CA ASN A 98 -36.58 15.31 4.57
C ASN A 98 -36.87 14.20 5.60
N PRO A 99 -36.08 13.11 5.68
CA PRO A 99 -36.28 12.11 6.71
C PRO A 99 -36.09 12.79 8.06
N THR A 100 -37.14 12.75 8.89
CA THR A 100 -37.12 13.25 10.26
C THR A 100 -35.92 12.65 10.98
N ASN A 101 -34.94 13.48 11.30
CA ASN A 101 -33.81 13.13 12.15
C ASN A 101 -34.37 12.90 13.56
N THR A 102 -34.71 11.66 13.90
CA THR A 102 -35.00 11.31 15.29
C THR A 102 -33.67 11.32 16.03
N ILE A 103 -33.50 12.30 16.92
CA ILE A 103 -32.29 12.46 17.75
C ILE A 103 -32.43 11.52 18.94
N HIS A 104 -31.66 10.44 18.94
CA HIS A 104 -31.38 9.63 20.12
C HIS A 104 -29.85 9.60 20.23
N ASN A 105 -29.29 10.42 21.11
CA ASN A 105 -27.86 10.44 21.44
C ASN A 105 -26.90 10.66 20.24
N GLY A 106 -27.12 11.73 19.47
CA GLY A 106 -26.04 12.40 18.73
C GLY A 106 -25.39 11.69 17.55
N VAL A 107 -25.96 10.60 17.02
CA VAL A 107 -25.46 9.92 15.82
C VAL A 107 -26.54 9.86 14.73
N SER A 108 -26.42 10.73 13.74
CA SER A 108 -27.24 10.75 12.53
C SER A 108 -26.71 9.71 11.54
N ILE A 109 -27.20 8.47 11.62
CA ILE A 109 -26.90 7.42 10.64
C ILE A 109 -28.02 7.34 9.60
N ALA A 110 -27.72 7.75 8.37
CA ALA A 110 -28.56 7.42 7.22
C ALA A 110 -28.64 5.89 7.07
N PRO A 111 -29.77 5.31 6.60
CA PRO A 111 -29.95 3.85 6.52
C PRO A 111 -29.03 3.12 5.53
N TYR A 112 -28.12 3.84 4.86
CA TYR A 112 -27.09 3.30 3.96
C TYR A 112 -25.68 3.86 4.28
N ALA A 113 -25.51 4.55 5.41
CA ALA A 113 -24.20 5.02 5.81
C ALA A 113 -23.37 3.82 6.28
N LEU A 114 -22.46 3.36 5.41
CA LEU A 114 -21.34 2.52 5.82
C LEU A 114 -20.66 3.19 7.02
N PRO A 115 -20.30 2.45 8.09
CA PRO A 115 -19.60 3.03 9.23
C PRO A 115 -18.26 3.57 8.74
N SER A 116 -18.21 4.88 8.51
CA SER A 116 -16.96 5.58 8.23
C SER A 116 -16.15 5.54 9.52
N LEU A 117 -15.18 4.61 9.57
CA LEU A 117 -14.22 4.51 10.66
C LEU A 117 -13.58 5.89 10.84
N ASN A 118 -13.73 6.42 12.05
CA ASN A 118 -13.34 7.76 12.46
C ASN A 118 -11.98 8.21 11.87
N ASN A 119 -12.02 9.29 11.10
CA ASN A 119 -10.89 9.82 10.33
C ASN A 119 -9.85 10.58 11.18
N ASP A 120 -9.89 10.48 12.52
CA ASP A 120 -9.03 11.25 13.44
C ASP A 120 -7.99 10.40 14.19
N VAL A 121 -7.87 9.10 13.85
CA VAL A 121 -6.95 8.15 14.51
C VAL A 121 -5.81 7.69 13.59
N SER A 122 -5.74 8.13 12.33
CA SER A 122 -4.69 7.66 11.39
C SER A 122 -3.30 8.24 11.62
N SER A 123 -3.16 9.30 12.42
CA SER A 123 -1.86 9.94 12.71
C SER A 123 -1.19 9.42 13.99
N ARG A 124 -1.89 8.61 14.82
CA ARG A 124 -1.36 8.13 16.11
C ARG A 124 -0.89 6.68 16.11
N ILE A 125 -1.25 5.89 15.10
CA ILE A 125 -0.83 4.49 15.03
C ILE A 125 0.58 4.44 14.43
N PRO A 126 1.59 3.94 15.17
CA PRO A 126 2.93 3.78 14.63
C PRO A 126 2.89 2.81 13.45
N VAL A 127 3.65 3.13 12.42
CA VAL A 127 3.70 2.34 11.18
C VAL A 127 4.62 1.15 11.42
N ASP A 128 4.08 -0.06 11.31
CA ASP A 128 4.87 -1.28 11.38
C ASP A 128 5.62 -1.49 10.06
N HIS A 129 6.94 -1.35 10.07
CA HIS A 129 7.81 -1.52 8.91
C HIS A 129 7.88 -2.96 8.38
N LEU A 130 7.47 -3.95 9.18
CA LEU A 130 7.46 -5.37 8.78
C LEU A 130 6.13 -5.81 8.16
N ALA A 131 5.08 -4.99 8.23
CA ALA A 131 3.74 -5.36 7.74
C ALA A 131 3.70 -5.87 6.29
N LYS A 132 4.45 -5.27 5.36
CA LYS A 132 4.55 -5.79 3.98
C LYS A 132 5.12 -7.21 3.95
N ASN A 133 6.25 -7.44 4.64
CA ASN A 133 6.92 -8.74 4.68
C ASN A 133 6.01 -9.79 5.33
N ASN A 134 5.34 -9.43 6.42
CA ASN A 134 4.37 -10.29 7.10
C ASN A 134 3.19 -10.64 6.18
N LEU A 135 2.69 -9.69 5.39
CA LEU A 135 1.62 -9.93 4.43
C LEU A 135 2.08 -10.87 3.31
N TYR A 136 3.29 -10.68 2.75
CA TYR A 136 3.85 -11.60 1.76
C TYR A 136 4.05 -13.00 2.34
N ALA A 137 4.57 -13.11 3.56
CA ALA A 137 4.75 -14.40 4.23
C ALA A 137 3.42 -15.12 4.43
N LEU A 138 2.38 -14.41 4.86
CA LEU A 138 1.04 -14.96 5.06
C LEU A 138 0.42 -15.43 3.74
N LEU A 139 0.42 -14.58 2.71
CA LEU A 139 -0.14 -14.90 1.39
C LEU A 139 0.67 -16.00 0.68
N GLY A 140 1.97 -16.05 0.92
CA GLY A 140 2.88 -17.06 0.38
C GLY A 140 2.53 -18.50 0.80
N THR A 141 1.87 -18.69 1.94
CA THR A 141 1.40 -20.02 2.38
C THR A 141 0.39 -20.66 1.41
N LYS A 142 -0.30 -19.84 0.60
CA LYS A 142 -1.27 -20.27 -0.42
C LYS A 142 -0.82 -19.93 -1.84
N HIS A 143 0.46 -19.57 -2.03
CA HIS A 143 1.01 -19.10 -3.31
C HIS A 143 0.26 -17.89 -3.89
N LEU A 144 -0.28 -17.03 -3.03
CA LEU A 144 -0.96 -15.80 -3.42
C LEU A 144 0.02 -14.62 -3.40
N SER A 145 -0.14 -13.70 -4.34
CA SER A 145 0.68 -12.50 -4.45
C SER A 145 -0.19 -11.24 -4.30
N PRO A 146 0.14 -10.32 -3.36
CA PRO A 146 -0.57 -9.05 -3.24
C PRO A 146 -0.20 -8.08 -4.37
N ASN A 147 -1.22 -7.45 -4.95
CA ASN A 147 -1.10 -6.35 -5.90
C ASN A 147 -1.28 -5.01 -5.18
N TYR A 148 -0.26 -4.14 -5.26
CA TYR A 148 -0.28 -2.81 -4.66
C TYR A 148 -0.59 -1.76 -5.73
N ARG A 149 -1.75 -1.11 -5.64
CA ARG A 149 -2.11 0.03 -6.49
C ARG A 149 -2.02 1.32 -5.69
N SER A 150 -1.02 2.12 -6.01
CA SER A 150 -0.84 3.45 -5.40
C SER A 150 -1.17 4.54 -6.41
N HIS A 151 -1.98 5.52 -6.03
CA HIS A 151 -2.25 6.71 -6.83
C HIS A 151 -2.33 7.95 -5.93
N LYS A 152 -2.05 9.11 -6.51
CA LYS A 152 -2.10 10.39 -5.79
C LYS A 152 -3.55 10.89 -5.74
N VAL A 153 -4.03 11.23 -4.56
CA VAL A 153 -5.38 11.73 -4.31
C VAL A 153 -5.26 13.05 -3.57
N GLY A 154 -5.36 14.16 -4.31
CA GLY A 154 -5.10 15.50 -3.78
C GLY A 154 -3.64 15.67 -3.34
N ASN A 155 -3.43 15.93 -2.06
CA ASN A 155 -2.09 16.08 -1.46
C ASN A 155 -1.51 14.76 -0.91
N ASP A 156 -2.31 13.70 -0.83
CA ASP A 156 -1.93 12.43 -0.23
C ASP A 156 -1.78 11.33 -1.29
N TYR A 157 -1.20 10.22 -0.89
CA TYR A 157 -1.14 8.98 -1.65
C TYR A 157 -2.12 7.97 -1.07
N GLN A 158 -2.97 7.42 -1.92
CA GLN A 158 -3.81 6.27 -1.59
C GLN A 158 -3.14 5.00 -2.10
N THR A 159 -2.95 4.01 -1.22
CA THR A 159 -2.51 2.68 -1.60
C THR A 159 -3.59 1.67 -1.30
N THR A 160 -3.98 0.90 -2.31
CA THR A 160 -4.93 -0.21 -2.24
C THR A 160 -4.17 -1.52 -2.46
N ILE A 161 -4.42 -2.51 -1.61
CA ILE A 161 -3.87 -3.86 -1.74
C ILE A 161 -4.98 -4.82 -2.14
N MET A 162 -4.74 -5.55 -3.22
CA MET A 162 -5.67 -6.52 -3.79
C MET A 162 -5.00 -7.88 -3.95
N VAL A 163 -5.76 -8.96 -3.82
CA VAL A 163 -5.34 -10.31 -4.23
C VAL A 163 -6.46 -10.87 -5.09
N GLY A 164 -6.19 -11.06 -6.39
CA GLY A 164 -7.25 -11.28 -7.38
C GLY A 164 -8.23 -10.10 -7.38
N ASP A 165 -9.51 -10.40 -7.15
CA ASP A 165 -10.59 -9.40 -7.10
C ASP A 165 -10.92 -8.90 -5.68
N ILE A 166 -10.19 -9.39 -4.65
CA ILE A 166 -10.48 -9.09 -3.25
C ILE A 166 -9.58 -7.94 -2.79
N VAL A 167 -10.19 -6.84 -2.34
CA VAL A 167 -9.49 -5.74 -1.68
C VAL A 167 -9.26 -6.10 -0.22
N LEU A 168 -7.99 -6.21 0.17
CA LEU A 168 -7.62 -6.55 1.54
C LEU A 168 -7.47 -5.32 2.43
N GLY A 169 -6.87 -4.26 1.90
CA GLY A 169 -6.57 -3.06 2.68
C GLY A 169 -6.39 -1.82 1.83
N VAL A 170 -6.81 -0.68 2.37
CA VAL A 170 -6.61 0.64 1.78
C VAL A 170 -6.06 1.56 2.86
N ALA A 171 -5.10 2.41 2.50
CA ALA A 171 -4.62 3.46 3.39
C ALA A 171 -4.19 4.71 2.62
N TYR A 172 -4.14 5.82 3.35
CA TYR A 172 -3.73 7.13 2.86
C TYR A 172 -2.56 7.65 3.69
N ASP A 173 -1.61 8.32 3.03
CA ASP A 173 -0.53 9.04 3.70
C ASP A 173 0.10 10.08 2.77
N THR A 174 0.76 11.10 3.33
CA THR A 174 1.52 12.08 2.55
C THR A 174 2.73 11.46 1.85
N ASN A 175 3.20 10.30 2.33
CA ASN A 175 4.28 9.54 1.72
C ASN A 175 3.78 8.21 1.16
N LYS A 176 3.98 7.98 -0.15
CA LYS A 176 3.64 6.73 -0.86
C LYS A 176 4.12 5.47 -0.14
N LYS A 177 5.35 5.47 0.40
CA LYS A 177 5.92 4.33 1.12
C LYS A 177 5.14 4.03 2.39
N ILE A 178 4.83 5.07 3.17
CA ILE A 178 4.06 4.94 4.41
C ILE A 178 2.62 4.53 4.13
N ALA A 179 1.97 5.11 3.12
CA ALA A 179 0.65 4.70 2.67
C ALA A 179 0.62 3.20 2.32
N SER A 180 1.64 2.70 1.61
CA SER A 180 1.74 1.27 1.28
C SER A 180 1.91 0.37 2.50
N GLN A 181 2.68 0.82 3.49
CA GLN A 181 2.91 0.07 4.73
C GLN A 181 1.64 0.01 5.58
N LYS A 182 0.95 1.15 5.74
CA LYS A 182 -0.34 1.23 6.43
C LYS A 182 -1.41 0.38 5.75
N ALA A 183 -1.42 0.36 4.41
CA ALA A 183 -2.35 -0.50 3.67
C ALA A 183 -2.10 -1.98 3.98
N ALA A 184 -0.83 -2.39 4.12
CA ALA A 184 -0.46 -3.75 4.49
C ALA A 184 -0.87 -4.10 5.94
N MET A 185 -0.75 -3.15 6.87
CA MET A 185 -1.25 -3.32 8.24
C MET A 185 -2.78 -3.52 8.26
N ASN A 186 -3.50 -2.73 7.45
CA ASN A 186 -4.95 -2.85 7.30
C ASN A 186 -5.33 -4.21 6.69
N ALA A 187 -4.58 -4.68 5.70
CA ALA A 187 -4.78 -6.00 5.09
C ALA A 187 -4.57 -7.15 6.08
N LEU A 188 -3.50 -7.11 6.89
CA LEU A 188 -3.25 -8.11 7.94
C LEU A 188 -4.32 -8.14 9.03
N SER A 189 -4.93 -6.98 9.31
CA SER A 189 -6.01 -6.87 10.29
C SER A 189 -7.37 -7.32 9.74
N ASN A 190 -7.52 -7.41 8.41
CA ASN A 190 -8.75 -7.78 7.74
C ASN A 190 -8.92 -9.32 7.69
N LYS A 191 -9.34 -9.89 8.81
CA LYS A 191 -9.58 -11.35 8.93
C LYS A 191 -10.57 -11.88 7.90
N HIS A 192 -11.63 -11.12 7.60
CA HIS A 192 -12.64 -11.55 6.65
C HIS A 192 -12.08 -11.64 5.22
N GLY A 193 -11.31 -10.64 4.77
CA GLY A 193 -10.65 -10.68 3.47
C GLY A 193 -9.64 -11.83 3.36
N LEU A 194 -8.90 -12.10 4.43
CA LEU A 194 -7.98 -13.24 4.49
C LEU A 194 -8.72 -14.59 4.44
N GLN A 195 -9.83 -14.73 5.15
CA GLN A 195 -10.67 -15.94 5.11
C GLN A 195 -11.26 -16.20 3.72
N GLN A 196 -11.64 -15.15 2.97
CA GLN A 196 -12.08 -15.29 1.58
C GLN A 196 -10.98 -15.85 0.66
N LEU A 197 -9.72 -15.63 1.01
CA LEU A 197 -8.56 -16.21 0.34
C LEU A 197 -8.20 -17.62 0.86
N GLY A 198 -8.99 -18.16 1.81
CA GLY A 198 -8.71 -19.44 2.45
C GLY A 198 -7.52 -19.38 3.42
N LEU A 199 -7.23 -18.20 3.97
CA LEU A 199 -6.24 -17.98 5.01
C LEU A 199 -6.95 -17.87 6.36
N ASP A 200 -6.74 -18.85 7.21
CA ASP A 200 -7.27 -18.89 8.57
C ASP A 200 -6.18 -18.34 9.50
N ALA A 201 -6.38 -17.14 10.04
CA ALA A 201 -5.47 -16.47 10.98
C ALA A 201 -6.05 -16.40 12.40
#